data_AF-A0A821S7R5-F1
#
_entry.id   AF-A0A821S7R5-F1
#
_cell.length_a   1.000
_cell.length_b   1.000
_cell.length_c   1.000
_cell.angle_alpha   90.00
_cell.angle_beta   90.00
_cell.angle_gamma   90.00
#
_symmetry.space_group_name_H-M   'P 1'
#
loop_
_entity.id
_entity.type
_entity.pdbx_description
1 polymer ?
#
loop_
_entity_poly.entity_id
_entity_poly.type
_entity_poly.pdbx_seq_one_letter_code
_entity_poly.pdbx_strand_id
1 'polypeptide(L)' 'MVMCNENSQRDLALQYRDWGRMGTNTESFSERFGHCIDGIEYDFKFLYPILGYNFKSTEMNAAFGLEQLKKLPLFLEKR' A
#
# COMPACT_ATOMS: atom_id res chain seq x y z
N MET A 1 -6.05 -1.06 9.87
CA MET A 1 -5.88 0.20 9.11
C MET A 1 -4.85 1.03 9.85
N VAL A 2 -3.80 1.50 9.16
CA VAL A 2 -2.79 2.39 9.75
C VAL A 2 -3.04 3.77 9.16
N MET A 3 -3.20 4.76 10.03
CA MET A 3 -3.40 6.16 9.63
C MET A 3 -2.13 6.93 9.96
N CYS A 4 -1.67 7.73 9.00
CA CYS A 4 -0.48 8.56 9.15
C CYS A 4 -0.86 10.01 8.82
N ASN A 5 -0.22 10.96 9.49
CA ASN A 5 -0.40 12.39 9.20
C ASN A 5 0.58 12.88 8.11
N GLU A 6 1.65 12.12 7.86
CA GLU A 6 2.68 12.45 6.87
C GLU A 6 2.68 11.45 5.71
N ASN A 7 2.93 11.97 4.50
CA ASN A 7 2.97 11.16 3.28
C ASN A 7 4.11 10.13 3.32
N SER A 8 5.28 10.51 3.82
CA SER A 8 6.46 9.62 3.97
C SER A 8 6.15 8.38 4.81
N GLN A 9 5.42 8.56 5.91
CA GLN A 9 5.02 7.48 6.81
C GLN A 9 4.00 6.55 6.15
N ARG A 10 3.01 7.11 5.43
CA ARG A 10 2.05 6.33 4.66
C ARG A 10 2.78 5.49 3.60
N ASP A 11 3.70 6.09 2.85
CA ASP A 11 4.37 5.44 1.75
C ASP A 11 5.32 4.33 2.25
N LEU A 12 5.95 4.54 3.40
CA LEU A 12 6.71 3.51 4.10
C LEU A 12 5.80 2.35 4.58
N ALA A 13 4.64 2.66 5.17
CA ALA A 13 3.68 1.65 5.61
C ALA A 13 3.13 0.82 4.42
N LEU A 14 2.91 1.45 3.26
CA LEU A 14 2.51 0.76 2.03
C LEU A 14 3.60 -0.19 1.54
N GLN A 15 4.86 0.22 1.56
CA GLN A 15 5.99 -0.67 1.21
C GLN A 15 6.03 -1.88 2.14
N TYR A 16 5.93 -1.70 3.46
CA TYR A 16 5.91 -2.82 4.42
C TYR A 16 4.76 -3.80 4.16
N ARG A 17 3.59 -3.30 3.73
CA ARG A 17 2.42 -4.13 3.39
C ARG A 17 2.60 -4.92 2.09
N ASP A 18 3.36 -4.36 1.13
CA ASP A 18 3.44 -4.80 -0.26
C ASP A 18 4.82 -5.40 -0.58
N TRP A 19 5.22 -6.41 0.20
CA TRP A 19 6.49 -7.16 0.08
C TRP A 19 7.76 -6.34 0.25
N GLY A 20 7.66 -5.08 0.69
CA GLY A 20 8.80 -4.17 0.74
C GLY A 20 9.16 -3.61 -0.63
N ARG A 21 8.26 -3.71 -1.61
CA ARG A 21 8.48 -3.29 -2.99
C ARG A 21 8.50 -1.78 -3.12
N MET A 22 9.47 -1.24 -3.85
CA MET A 22 9.43 0.14 -4.35
C MET A 22 8.32 0.26 -5.39
N GLY A 23 7.34 1.12 -5.12
CA GLY A 23 6.47 1.62 -6.17
C GLY A 23 4.99 1.67 -5.91
N THR A 24 4.34 2.42 -6.79
CA THR A 24 2.90 2.48 -6.98
C THR A 24 2.41 1.28 -7.79
N ASN A 25 1.10 1.18 -8.00
CA ASN A 25 0.50 0.22 -8.94
C ASN A 25 0.42 0.80 -10.38
N THR A 26 1.30 1.73 -10.74
CA THR A 26 1.33 2.28 -12.09
C THR A 26 1.88 1.23 -13.06
N GLU A 27 1.26 1.12 -14.23
CA GLU A 27 1.71 0.22 -15.32
C GLU A 27 2.36 1.01 -16.47
N SER A 28 2.73 2.28 -16.26
CA SER A 28 3.32 3.12 -17.29
C SER A 28 4.71 2.58 -17.65
N PHE A 29 4.97 2.43 -18.95
CA PHE A 29 6.21 1.83 -19.44
C PHE A 29 7.44 2.63 -18.98
N SER A 30 7.32 3.96 -18.96
CA SER A 30 8.36 4.89 -18.53
C SER A 30 8.73 4.76 -17.05
N GLU A 31 7.76 4.51 -16.16
CA GLU A 31 8.06 4.28 -14.73
C GLU A 31 8.57 2.86 -14.50
N ARG A 32 8.05 1.88 -15.24
CA ARG A 32 8.41 0.48 -15.06
C ARG A 32 9.86 0.18 -15.42
N PHE A 33 10.37 0.74 -16.52
CA PHE A 33 11.74 0.52 -17.01
C PHE A 33 12.63 1.76 -16.86
N GLY A 34 12.21 2.76 -16.09
CA GLY A 34 12.97 3.97 -15.83
C GLY A 34 14.08 3.82 -14.78
N HIS A 35 14.28 2.62 -14.23
CA HIS A 35 15.19 2.37 -13.12
C HIS A 35 16.40 1.56 -13.57
N CYS A 36 17.59 2.16 -13.41
CA CYS A 36 18.87 1.53 -13.67
C CYS A 36 19.65 1.45 -12.35
N ILE A 37 20.08 0.24 -11.99
CA ILE A 37 20.91 -0.03 -10.82
C ILE A 37 22.18 -0.71 -11.32
N ASP A 38 23.33 -0.09 -11.04
CA ASP A 38 24.64 -0.61 -11.44
C ASP A 38 24.77 -0.90 -12.95
N GLY A 39 24.10 -0.11 -13.79
CA GLY A 39 24.09 -0.27 -15.25
C GLY A 39 23.13 -1.34 -15.77
N ILE A 40 22.35 -1.97 -14.89
CA ILE A 40 21.33 -2.96 -15.26
C ILE A 40 19.95 -2.32 -15.15
N GLU A 41 19.19 -2.38 -16.24
CA GLU A 41 17.80 -1.96 -16.28
C GLU A 41 16.93 -2.97 -15.53
N TYR A 42 16.18 -2.49 -14.54
CA TYR A 42 15.26 -3.31 -13.77
C TYR A 42 13.82 -2.86 -14.00
N ASP A 43 12.93 -3.84 -14.01
CA ASP A 43 11.51 -3.57 -13.78
C ASP A 43 11.35 -3.13 -12.32
N PHE A 44 10.92 -1.88 -12.15
CA PHE A 44 10.73 -1.24 -10.85
C PHE A 44 9.85 -2.07 -9.89
N LYS A 45 8.93 -2.91 -10.41
CA LYS A 45 8.11 -3.80 -9.59
C LYS A 45 8.89 -4.93 -8.90
N PHE A 46 10.15 -5.15 -9.25
CA PHE A 46 11.00 -6.14 -8.60
C PHE A 46 12.14 -5.51 -7.81
N LEU A 47 12.03 -4.22 -7.49
CA LEU A 47 12.93 -3.55 -6.57
C LEU A 47 12.34 -3.53 -5.17
N TYR A 48 13.10 -3.99 -4.19
CA TYR A 48 12.67 -4.15 -2.80
C TYR A 48 13.67 -3.47 -1.85
N PRO A 49 13.51 -2.17 -1.55
CA PRO A 49 14.45 -1.42 -0.70
C PRO A 49 14.39 -1.80 0.78
N ILE A 50 13.27 -2.40 1.23
CA ILE A 50 13.03 -2.72 2.63
C ILE A 50 12.59 -4.17 2.78
N LEU A 51 12.83 -4.73 3.96
CA LEU A 51 12.28 -6.03 4.33
C LEU A 51 10.79 -5.88 4.70
N GLY A 52 9.91 -6.16 3.74
CA GLY A 52 8.46 -6.08 3.93
C GLY A 52 7.76 -7.43 4.14
N TYR A 53 6.44 -7.38 4.17
CA TYR A 53 5.52 -8.49 4.41
C TYR A 53 4.41 -8.51 3.36
N ASN A 54 3.52 -9.49 3.42
CA ASN A 54 2.28 -9.47 2.64
C ASN A 54 1.08 -9.36 3.58
N PHE A 55 0.74 -8.12 3.96
CA PHE A 55 -0.36 -7.83 4.89
C PHE A 55 -1.55 -7.17 4.19
N LYS A 56 -1.73 -7.43 2.90
CA LYS A 56 -2.94 -7.02 2.20
C LYS A 56 -4.15 -7.76 2.76
N SER A 57 -5.19 -6.98 3.06
CA SER A 57 -6.50 -7.54 3.39
C SER A 57 -7.21 -8.01 2.12
N THR A 58 -8.29 -8.78 2.28
CA THR A 58 -9.14 -9.16 1.16
C THR A 58 -10.12 -8.04 0.81
N GLU A 59 -10.55 -7.97 -0.45
CA GLU A 59 -11.58 -7.03 -0.90
C GLU A 59 -12.92 -7.22 -0.17
N MET A 60 -13.23 -8.45 0.26
CA MET A 60 -14.43 -8.76 1.04
C MET A 60 -14.44 -8.06 2.40
N ASN A 61 -13.28 -8.01 3.08
CA ASN A 61 -13.15 -7.29 4.34
C ASN A 61 -13.34 -5.77 4.15
N ALA A 62 -12.84 -5.21 3.04
CA ALA A 62 -13.04 -3.80 2.71
C ALA A 62 -14.52 -3.48 2.45
N ALA A 63 -15.21 -4.30 1.65
CA ALA A 63 -16.64 -4.14 1.38
C ALA A 63 -17.49 -4.17 2.66
N PHE A 64 -17.22 -5.13 3.56
CA PHE A 64 -17.90 -5.19 4.84
C PHE A 64 -17.58 -3.98 5.74
N GLY A 65 -16.31 -3.55 5.77
CA GLY A 65 -15.87 -2.38 6.53
C GLY A 65 -16.58 -1.08 6.12
N LEU A 66 -16.86 -0.89 4.82
CA LEU A 66 -17.59 0.28 4.32
C LEU A 66 -19.02 0.36 4.90
N GLU A 67 -19.75 -0.76 4.96
CA GLU A 67 -21.08 -0.80 5.58
C GLU A 67 -21.02 -0.60 7.10
N GLN A 68 -19.98 -1.09 7.77
CA GLN A 68 -19.77 -0.86 9.20
C GLN A 68 -19.48 0.61 9.51
N LEU A 69 -18.69 1.28 8.67
CA LEU A 69 -18.39 2.72 8.83
C LEU A 69 -19.66 3.58 8.73
N LYS A 70 -20.60 3.24 7.85
CA LYS A 70 -21.91 3.93 7.78
C LYS A 70 -22.71 3.80 9.09
N LYS A 71 -22.56 2.68 9.79
CA LYS A 71 -23.24 2.39 11.06
C LYS A 71 -22.48 2.91 12.28
N LEU A 72 -21.25 3.39 12.11
CA LEU A 72 -20.39 3.83 13.20
C LEU A 72 -21.04 4.93 14.08
N PRO A 73 -21.70 5.98 13.54
CA PRO A 73 -22.34 7.00 14.39
C PRO A 73 -23.41 6.40 15.32
N LEU A 74 -24.24 5.48 14.80
CA LEU A 74 -25.26 4.78 15.58
C LEU A 74 -24.65 3.94 16.71
N PHE A 75 -23.51 3.28 16.44
CA PHE A 75 -22.82 2.48 17.45
C PHE A 75 -22.14 3.34 18.52
N LEU A 76 -21.66 4.53 18.15
CA LEU A 76 -21.08 5.48 19.10
C LEU A 76 -22.13 6.13 20.00
N GLU A 77 -23.32 6.44 19.47
CA GLU A 77 -24.43 7.00 20.27
C GLU A 77 -24.97 5.98 21.29
N LYS A 78 -25.00 4.70 20.94
CA LYS A 78 -25.50 3.62 21.81
C LYS A 78 -24.49 3.14 22.85
N ARG A 79 -23.23 3.55 22.76
CA ARG A 79 -22.15 3.11 23.65
C ARG A 79 -22.04 4.02 24.86
#